data_AF-D9XVD4-F1
#
_entry.id   AF-D9XVD4-F1
#
_cell.length_a   1.000
_cell.length_b   1.000
_cell.length_c   1.000
_cell.angle_alpha   90.00
_cell.angle_beta   90.00
_cell.angle_gamma   90.00
#
_symmetry.space_group_name_H-M   'P 1'
#
loop_
_entity.id
_entity.type
_entity.pdbx_description
1 polymer ?
#
loop_
_entity_poly.entity_id
_entity_poly.type
_entity_poly.pdbx_seq_one_letter_code
_entity_poly.pdbx_strand_id
1 'polypeptide(L)'
;MRTAYSVETVRAAERELMARLPEGALMQRAAAGLAAACADVLGRVYGSRVVLLVGSGDNGGDALYAGARLARRGAGVSAVLLAPERAHGGGLAALRRAGGRVVGADWGGAEAVVGRADLVV
;
A
#
# COMPACT_ATOMS: atom_id res chain seq x y z
N MET A 1 -7.17 -26.06 -5.31
CA MET A 1 -7.89 -25.42 -6.44
C MET A 1 -8.07 -23.94 -6.10
N ARG A 2 -7.78 -23.00 -7.01
CA ARG A 2 -8.01 -21.57 -6.79
C ARG A 2 -9.28 -21.16 -7.55
N THR A 3 -10.24 -20.57 -6.85
CA THR A 3 -11.49 -20.03 -7.42
C THR A 3 -11.30 -18.55 -7.70
N ALA A 4 -11.74 -18.07 -8.87
CA ALA A 4 -11.81 -16.65 -9.21
C ALA A 4 -13.26 -16.18 -9.21
N TYR A 5 -13.49 -14.95 -8.79
CA TYR A 5 -14.81 -14.31 -8.77
C TYR A 5 -14.82 -13.09 -9.70
N SER A 6 -15.99 -12.74 -10.23
CA SER A 6 -16.14 -11.51 -11.00
C SER A 6 -15.94 -10.29 -10.09
N VAL A 7 -15.51 -9.17 -10.68
CA VAL A 7 -15.37 -7.90 -9.96
C VAL A 7 -16.69 -7.48 -9.31
N GLU A 8 -17.81 -7.70 -10.00
CA GLU A 8 -19.13 -7.38 -9.47
C GLU A 8 -19.45 -8.17 -8.20
N THR A 9 -19.19 -9.48 -8.19
CA THR A 9 -19.39 -10.34 -7.02
C THR A 9 -18.54 -9.88 -5.84
N VAL A 10 -17.27 -9.55 -6.07
CA VAL A 10 -16.37 -9.04 -5.02
C VAL A 10 -16.90 -7.72 -4.45
N ARG A 11 -17.24 -6.76 -5.32
CA ARG A 11 -17.75 -5.45 -4.89
C ARG A 11 -19.09 -5.55 -4.14
N ALA A 12 -19.95 -6.49 -4.53
CA ALA A 12 -21.21 -6.72 -3.82
C ALA A 12 -20.97 -7.24 -2.39
N ALA A 13 -20.08 -8.23 -2.24
CA ALA A 13 -19.70 -8.75 -0.93
C ALA A 13 -19.02 -7.68 -0.06
N GLU A 14 -18.12 -6.88 -0.64
CA GLU A 14 -17.46 -5.77 0.07
C GLU A 14 -18.47 -4.75 0.59
N ARG A 15 -19.43 -4.31 -0.24
CA ARG A 15 -20.48 -3.37 0.19
C ARG A 15 -21.30 -3.91 1.37
N GLU A 16 -21.68 -5.17 1.33
CA GLU A 16 -22.45 -5.81 2.41
C GLU A 16 -21.65 -5.91 3.72
N LEU A 17 -20.33 -6.09 3.63
CA LEU A 17 -19.44 -6.11 4.80
C LEU A 17 -19.15 -4.70 5.33
N MET A 18 -18.94 -3.72 4.46
CA MET A 18 -18.72 -2.31 4.85
C MET A 18 -19.91 -1.77 5.65
N ALA A 19 -21.14 -2.19 5.34
CA ALA A 19 -22.33 -1.78 6.07
C ALA A 19 -22.39 -2.28 7.54
N ARG A 20 -21.57 -3.28 7.90
CA ARG A 20 -21.58 -3.94 9.22
C ARG A 20 -20.30 -3.76 10.01
N LEU A 21 -19.24 -3.25 9.36
CA LEU A 21 -17.93 -3.11 9.97
C LEU A 21 -17.63 -1.62 10.25
N PRO A 22 -16.74 -1.33 11.22
CA PRO A 22 -16.24 0.03 11.38
C PRO A 22 -15.62 0.55 10.08
N GLU A 23 -15.72 1.86 9.89
CA GLU A 23 -15.14 2.54 8.74
C GLU A 23 -13.64 2.19 8.60
N GLY A 24 -13.21 1.90 7.37
CA GLY A 24 -11.83 1.54 7.06
C GLY A 24 -11.40 0.14 7.49
N ALA A 25 -12.24 -0.66 8.16
CA ALA A 25 -11.86 -1.99 8.63
C ALA A 25 -11.43 -2.95 7.50
N LEU A 26 -12.12 -2.93 6.36
CA LEU A 26 -11.75 -3.76 5.21
C LEU A 26 -10.40 -3.34 4.62
N MET A 27 -10.16 -2.04 4.43
CA MET A 27 -8.89 -1.50 3.96
C MET A 27 -7.73 -1.88 4.91
N GLN A 28 -7.95 -1.79 6.23
CA GLN A 28 -6.94 -2.22 7.20
C GLN A 28 -6.62 -3.71 7.12
N ARG A 29 -7.61 -4.56 6.79
CA ARG A 29 -7.41 -6.00 6.56
C ARG A 29 -6.67 -6.27 5.25
N ALA A 30 -7.07 -5.60 4.16
CA ALA A 30 -6.40 -5.70 2.87
C ALA A 30 -4.93 -5.26 2.97
N ALA A 31 -4.67 -4.11 3.58
CA ALA A 31 -3.31 -3.62 3.87
C ALA A 31 -2.49 -4.58 4.75
N ALA A 32 -3.13 -5.27 5.71
CA ALA A 32 -2.45 -6.28 6.52
C ALA A 32 -2.01 -7.49 5.68
N GLY A 33 -2.91 -8.00 4.84
CA GLY A 33 -2.64 -9.10 3.92
C GLY A 33 -1.56 -8.74 2.90
N LEU A 34 -1.65 -7.54 2.32
CA LEU A 34 -0.63 -7.02 1.40
C LEU A 34 0.75 -6.93 2.07
N ALA A 35 0.84 -6.36 3.28
CA ALA A 35 2.10 -6.28 4.01
C ALA A 35 2.68 -7.66 4.36
N ALA A 36 1.84 -8.66 4.64
CA ALA A 36 2.27 -10.04 4.86
C ALA A 36 2.85 -10.64 3.58
N ALA A 37 2.13 -10.54 2.45
CA ALA A 37 2.60 -11.02 1.16
C ALA A 37 3.92 -10.33 0.73
N CYS A 38 4.04 -9.01 0.91
CA CYS A 38 5.28 -8.29 0.64
C CYS A 38 6.44 -8.81 1.51
N ALA A 39 6.18 -9.12 2.79
CA ALA A 39 7.20 -9.66 3.67
C ALA A 39 7.66 -11.06 3.25
N ASP A 40 6.75 -11.89 2.76
CA ASP A 40 7.06 -13.22 2.24
C ASP A 40 7.92 -13.12 0.97
N VAL A 41 7.57 -12.21 0.05
CA VAL A 41 8.36 -11.96 -1.18
C VAL A 41 9.75 -11.44 -0.85
N LEU A 42 9.88 -10.52 0.11
CA LEU A 42 11.15 -9.96 0.52
C LEU A 42 12.06 -10.97 1.25
N GLY A 43 11.48 -11.98 1.91
CA GLY A 43 12.19 -12.90 2.82
C GLY A 43 12.72 -12.25 4.11
N ARG A 44 13.04 -10.95 4.08
CA ARG A 44 13.43 -10.12 5.21
C ARG A 44 12.97 -8.67 5.00
N VAL A 45 12.25 -8.13 5.98
CA VAL A 45 11.71 -6.75 5.91
C VAL A 45 12.68 -5.70 6.45
N TYR A 46 13.43 -6.01 7.51
CA TYR A 46 14.33 -5.03 8.10
C TYR A 46 15.47 -4.68 7.13
N GLY A 47 15.63 -3.38 6.86
CA GLY A 47 16.66 -2.85 5.97
C GLY A 47 16.34 -2.98 4.47
N SER A 48 15.19 -3.57 4.09
CA SER A 48 14.78 -3.60 2.69
C SER A 48 14.25 -2.25 2.22
N ARG A 49 14.28 -2.02 0.91
CA ARG A 49 13.79 -0.81 0.23
C ARG A 49 12.53 -1.15 -0.54
N VAL A 50 11.40 -0.58 -0.13
CA VAL A 50 10.10 -0.80 -0.75
C VAL A 50 9.62 0.49 -1.39
N VAL A 51 9.22 0.40 -2.66
CA VAL A 51 8.58 1.51 -3.37
C VAL A 51 7.11 1.20 -3.56
N LEU A 52 6.25 2.17 -3.23
CA LEU A 52 4.82 2.11 -3.50
C LEU A 52 4.49 3.03 -4.68
N LEU A 53 3.84 2.48 -5.71
CA LEU A 53 3.27 3.25 -6.81
C LEU A 53 1.79 3.52 -6.52
N VAL A 54 1.50 4.70 -6.00
CA VAL A 54 0.22 4.98 -5.34
C VAL A 54 -0.71 5.75 -6.26
N GLY A 55 -1.77 5.08 -6.72
CA GLY A 55 -2.89 5.69 -7.43
C GLY A 55 -3.91 6.39 -6.51
N SER A 56 -5.00 6.88 -7.10
CA SER A 56 -6.04 7.68 -6.43
C SER A 56 -7.20 6.90 -5.80
N GLY A 57 -7.20 5.56 -5.91
CA GLY A 57 -8.29 4.71 -5.41
C GLY A 57 -7.98 4.01 -4.09
N ASP A 58 -8.90 3.16 -3.64
CA ASP A 58 -8.79 2.39 -2.39
C ASP A 58 -7.51 1.55 -2.33
N ASN A 59 -7.07 0.98 -3.46
CA ASN A 59 -5.81 0.26 -3.57
C ASN A 59 -4.59 1.13 -3.19
N GLY A 60 -4.64 2.44 -3.47
CA GLY A 60 -3.60 3.37 -3.04
C GLY A 60 -3.60 3.53 -1.52
N GLY A 61 -4.77 3.52 -0.89
CA GLY A 61 -4.92 3.45 0.56
C GLY A 61 -4.34 2.17 1.16
N ASP A 62 -4.64 1.02 0.55
CA ASP A 62 -4.10 -0.27 0.95
C ASP A 62 -2.57 -0.30 0.88
N ALA A 63 -1.99 0.16 -0.24
CA ALA A 63 -0.55 0.24 -0.43
C ALA A 63 0.11 1.15 0.63
N LEU A 64 -0.46 2.33 0.89
CA LEU A 64 0.05 3.27 1.89
C LEU A 64 0.02 2.68 3.31
N TYR A 65 -1.08 2.03 3.70
CA TYR A 65 -1.19 1.38 5.01
C TYR A 65 -0.27 0.15 5.11
N ALA A 66 -0.12 -0.62 4.04
CA ALA A 66 0.81 -1.75 3.97
C ALA A 66 2.26 -1.26 4.12
N GLY A 67 2.63 -0.22 3.38
CA GLY A 67 3.93 0.45 3.53
C GLY A 67 4.17 0.97 4.94
N ALA A 68 3.16 1.56 5.59
CA ALA A 68 3.28 1.99 6.98
C ALA A 68 3.59 0.82 7.93
N ARG A 69 3.03 -0.37 7.67
CA ARG A 69 3.32 -1.60 8.44
C ARG A 69 4.75 -2.10 8.18
N LEU A 70 5.20 -2.09 6.93
CA LEU A 70 6.57 -2.48 6.55
C LEU A 70 7.61 -1.50 7.12
N ALA A 71 7.34 -0.20 7.07
CA ALA A 71 8.20 0.83 7.64
C ALA A 71 8.36 0.67 9.16
N ARG A 72 7.28 0.37 9.90
CA ARG A 72 7.35 0.03 11.33
C ARG A 72 8.21 -1.21 11.64
N ARG A 73 8.45 -2.07 10.66
CA ARG A 73 9.34 -3.25 10.77
C ARG A 73 10.77 -2.98 10.29
N GLY A 74 11.09 -1.72 9.97
CA GLY A 74 12.44 -1.28 9.59
C GLY A 74 12.72 -1.30 8.08
N ALA A 75 11.71 -1.44 7.22
CA ALA A 75 11.90 -1.22 5.78
C ALA A 75 12.00 0.29 5.48
N GLY A 76 12.87 0.68 4.55
CA GLY A 76 12.86 2.00 3.94
C GLY A 76 11.76 2.09 2.89
N VAL A 77 10.66 2.78 3.19
CA VAL A 77 9.49 2.86 2.29
C VAL A 77 9.40 4.24 1.63
N SER A 78 9.32 4.25 0.30
CA SER A 78 9.08 5.45 -0.51
C SER A 78 7.76 5.32 -1.28
N ALA A 79 6.87 6.31 -1.20
CA ALA A 79 5.65 6.35 -1.98
C ALA A 79 5.76 7.37 -3.11
N VAL A 80 5.61 6.91 -4.35
CA VAL A 80 5.44 7.74 -5.54
C VAL A 80 3.95 7.96 -5.74
N LEU A 81 3.47 9.19 -5.57
CA LEU A 81 2.04 9.51 -5.69
C LEU A 81 1.71 9.89 -7.12
N LEU A 82 0.96 9.04 -7.83
CA LEU A 82 0.58 9.26 -9.24
C LEU A 82 -0.51 10.33 -9.40
N ALA A 83 -1.28 10.58 -8.34
CA ALA A 83 -2.28 11.64 -8.24
C ALA A 83 -2.26 12.21 -6.80
N PRO A 84 -1.26 13.06 -6.47
CA PRO A 84 -1.01 13.50 -5.10
C PRO A 84 -2.23 14.12 -4.40
N GLU A 85 -3.02 14.89 -5.13
CA GLU A 85 -4.23 15.57 -4.67
C GLU A 85 -5.40 14.61 -4.37
N ARG A 86 -5.32 13.37 -4.86
CA ARG A 86 -6.32 12.32 -4.63
C ARG A 86 -5.77 11.14 -3.80
N ALA A 87 -4.57 11.28 -3.25
CA ALA A 87 -3.98 10.23 -2.42
C ALA A 87 -4.81 10.03 -1.14
N HIS A 88 -4.95 8.78 -0.71
CA HIS A 88 -5.71 8.45 0.49
C HIS A 88 -5.07 9.08 1.74
N GLY A 89 -5.73 10.11 2.30
CA GLY A 89 -5.16 10.96 3.35
C GLY A 89 -4.75 10.21 4.63
N GLY A 90 -5.61 9.30 5.10
CA GLY A 90 -5.32 8.50 6.29
C GLY A 90 -4.12 7.55 6.11
N GLY A 91 -4.01 6.94 4.92
CA GLY A 91 -2.91 6.07 4.56
C GLY A 91 -1.60 6.84 4.47
N LEU A 92 -1.63 8.03 3.84
CA LEU A 92 -0.48 8.90 3.69
C LEU A 92 0.04 9.38 5.06
N ALA A 93 -0.87 9.79 5.95
CA ALA A 93 -0.53 10.16 7.32
C ALA A 93 0.08 8.99 8.09
N ALA A 94 -0.46 7.77 7.94
CA ALA A 94 0.08 6.57 8.57
C ALA A 94 1.49 6.22 8.07
N LEU A 95 1.73 6.31 6.77
CA LEU A 95 3.06 6.07 6.19
C LEU A 95 4.08 7.06 6.70
N ARG A 96 3.76 8.36 6.67
CA ARG A 96 4.64 9.43 7.16
C ARG A 96 4.97 9.24 8.64
N ARG A 97 3.98 8.93 9.48
CA ARG A 97 4.19 8.65 10.91
C ARG A 97 5.09 7.45 11.16
N ALA A 98 5.08 6.47 10.25
CA ALA A 98 5.95 5.29 10.32
C ALA A 98 7.37 5.56 9.78
N GLY A 99 7.70 6.78 9.36
CA GLY A 99 9.00 7.15 8.80
C GLY A 99 9.14 6.95 7.28
N GLY A 100 8.04 6.59 6.60
CA GLY A 100 8.02 6.50 5.13
C GLY A 100 8.10 7.87 4.47
N ARG A 101 8.63 7.91 3.25
CA ARG A 101 8.86 9.15 2.48
C ARG A 101 7.91 9.24 1.30
N VAL A 102 7.59 10.47 0.90
CA VAL A 102 6.85 10.75 -0.33
C VAL A 102 7.83 11.28 -1.36
N VAL A 103 7.76 10.75 -2.56
CA VAL A 103 8.58 11.15 -3.71
C VAL A 103 7.64 11.76 -4.75
N GLY A 104 8.07 12.86 -5.36
CA GLY A 104 7.35 13.44 -6.49
C GLY A 104 7.19 12.43 -7.62
N ALA A 105 6.11 12.56 -8.41
CA ALA A 105 5.90 11.75 -9.61
C ALA A 105 6.70 12.26 -10.82
N ASP A 106 7.62 13.21 -10.62
CA ASP A 106 8.58 13.54 -11.65
C ASP A 106 9.43 12.29 -11.95
N TRP A 107 9.70 12.10 -13.25
CA TRP A 107 10.32 10.86 -13.72
C TRP A 107 11.67 10.59 -13.04
N GLY A 108 12.49 11.63 -12.85
CA GLY A 108 13.82 11.50 -12.23
C GLY A 108 13.76 11.02 -10.77
N GLY A 109 12.86 11.58 -9.96
CA GLY A 109 12.64 11.14 -8.59
C GLY A 109 12.11 9.71 -8.50
N ALA A 110 11.12 9.36 -9.31
CA ALA A 110 10.49 8.04 -9.33
C ALA A 110 11.47 6.94 -9.82
N GLU A 111 12.18 7.18 -10.92
CA GLU A 111 13.14 6.24 -11.49
C GLU A 111 14.27 5.91 -10.50
N ALA A 112 14.80 6.93 -9.82
CA ALA A 112 15.89 6.75 -8.86
C ALA A 112 15.52 5.84 -7.67
N VAL A 113 14.28 5.93 -7.17
CA VAL A 113 13.83 5.08 -6.06
C VAL A 113 13.44 3.68 -6.54
N VAL A 114 12.80 3.57 -7.71
CA VAL A 114 12.43 2.27 -8.31
C VAL A 114 13.67 1.45 -8.67
N GLY A 115 14.69 2.06 -9.28
CA GLY A 115 15.92 1.38 -9.68
C GLY A 115 16.76 0.84 -8.51
N ARG A 116 16.43 1.23 -7.27
CA ARG A 116 17.06 0.76 -6.04
C ARG A 116 16.11 -0.06 -5.17
N ALA A 117 14.87 -0.31 -5.60
CA ALA A 117 13.90 -1.02 -4.80
C ALA A 117 14.25 -2.51 -4.72
N ASP A 118 14.09 -3.09 -3.53
CA ASP A 118 14.11 -4.54 -3.36
C ASP A 118 12.69 -5.11 -3.62
N LEU A 119 11.65 -4.28 -3.52
CA LEU A 119 10.27 -4.58 -3.91
C LEU A 119 9.54 -3.32 -4.39
N VAL A 120 8.78 -3.45 -5.48
CA VAL A 120 7.83 -2.43 -5.95
C VAL A 120 6.40 -2.97 -5.76
N VAL A 121 5.52 -2.15 -5.20
CA VAL A 121 4.11 -2.45 -4.92
C VAL A 121 3.22 -1.45 -5.63
#